data_AF-A0A972IAI0-F1
#
_entry.id   AF-A0A972IAI0-F1
#
_cell.length_a   1.000
_cell.length_b   1.000
_cell.length_c   1.000
_cell.angle_alpha   90.00
_cell.angle_beta   90.00
_cell.angle_gamma   90.00
#
_symmetry.space_group_name_H-M   'P 1'
#
loop_
_entity.id
_entity.type
_entity.pdbx_description
1 polymer ?
#
loop_
_entity_poly.entity_id
_entity_poly.type
_entity_poly.pdbx_seq_one_letter_code
_entity_poly.pdbx_strand_id
1 'polypeptide(L)'
;MERESERTSKAGIRRGRGVTCALLGLLAACVGDVSDPDRFGDGTYCPEDFEIETLFERRCAGGACHGADAVAGNLDLVSPGFAERMIGVRSEICDWATLVVPGNAEESFLYVKVTNPPLSCGEPMPPVGYLTNNEVRCVRDWIESLAEPEPEAPPEDEGDASEGEEP
;
A
#
# COMPACT_ATOMS: atom_id res chain seq x y z
N MET A 1 -27.12 -24.64 -64.55
CA MET A 1 -26.54 -25.13 -65.82
C MET A 1 -25.20 -24.42 -65.98
N GLU A 2 -24.13 -25.13 -65.60
CA GLU A 2 -23.09 -25.64 -66.52
C GLU A 2 -21.90 -24.66 -66.47
N ARG A 3 -20.92 -24.93 -65.60
CA ARG A 3 -19.73 -25.77 -65.83
C ARG A 3 -18.93 -25.41 -67.08
N GLU A 4 -17.70 -25.01 -66.76
CA GLU A 4 -16.44 -25.39 -67.41
C GLU A 4 -15.90 -24.57 -68.58
N SER A 5 -14.56 -24.55 -68.55
CA SER A 5 -13.65 -24.36 -69.68
C SER A 5 -13.40 -22.94 -70.18
N GLU A 6 -12.17 -22.50 -70.43
CA GLU A 6 -10.82 -23.05 -70.31
C GLU A 6 -9.89 -21.99 -70.95
N ARG A 7 -8.56 -22.20 -70.82
CA ARG A 7 -7.50 -21.73 -71.74
C ARG A 7 -7.04 -20.27 -71.63
N THR A 8 -5.95 -20.02 -70.90
CA THR A 8 -4.52 -20.16 -71.29
C THR A 8 -4.03 -19.09 -72.26
N SER A 9 -3.13 -18.24 -71.77
CA SER A 9 -2.09 -17.47 -72.50
C SER A 9 -1.40 -16.59 -71.44
N LYS A 10 -0.09 -16.50 -71.27
CA LYS A 10 1.07 -16.72 -72.14
C LYS A 10 2.30 -16.98 -71.28
N ALA A 11 3.26 -17.65 -71.91
CA ALA A 11 4.58 -17.99 -71.45
C ALA A 11 5.44 -16.80 -70.97
N GLY A 12 6.43 -17.09 -70.12
CA GLY A 12 7.64 -16.29 -70.04
C GLY A 12 8.30 -16.13 -68.66
N ILE A 13 8.53 -17.21 -67.89
CA ILE A 13 9.32 -17.10 -66.65
C ILE A 13 10.81 -17.24 -67.00
N ARG A 14 11.50 -16.10 -67.16
CA ARG A 14 12.96 -16.03 -67.08
C ARG A 14 13.37 -16.08 -65.60
N ARG A 15 14.10 -17.13 -65.22
CA ARG A 15 14.67 -17.31 -63.87
C ARG A 15 15.75 -16.25 -63.60
N GLY A 16 15.37 -15.18 -62.92
CA GLY A 16 16.30 -14.28 -62.24
C GLY A 16 16.47 -14.73 -60.79
N ARG A 17 17.70 -15.10 -60.41
CA ARG A 17 18.09 -15.33 -59.01
C ARG A 17 18.03 -13.99 -58.27
N GLY A 18 16.89 -13.70 -57.65
CA GLY A 18 16.72 -12.58 -56.74
C GLY A 18 16.53 -13.12 -55.33
N VAL A 19 17.51 -12.87 -54.48
CA VAL A 19 17.54 -13.24 -53.06
C VAL A 19 16.32 -12.66 -52.36
N THR A 20 15.38 -13.51 -51.98
CA THR A 20 14.26 -13.15 -51.10
C THR A 20 14.78 -13.07 -49.67
N CYS A 21 15.08 -11.86 -49.19
CA CYS A 21 15.15 -11.58 -47.75
C CYS A 21 13.72 -11.53 -47.21
N ALA A 22 13.17 -12.70 -46.87
CA ALA A 22 12.01 -12.78 -46.01
C ALA A 22 12.44 -12.39 -44.59
N LEU A 23 12.41 -11.09 -44.28
CA LEU A 23 12.57 -10.56 -42.92
C LEU A 23 11.22 -10.62 -42.20
N LEU A 24 10.83 -11.85 -41.82
CA LEU A 24 9.74 -12.14 -40.89
C LEU A 24 10.37 -12.95 -39.76
N GLY A 25 10.75 -12.30 -38.65
CA GLY A 25 11.38 -13.02 -37.54
C GLY A 25 11.78 -12.15 -36.35
N LEU A 26 11.07 -12.37 -35.24
CA LEU A 26 11.39 -12.09 -33.84
C LEU A 26 11.39 -10.63 -33.37
N LEU A 27 10.19 -10.10 -33.13
CA LEU A 27 9.95 -9.38 -31.88
C LEU A 27 9.94 -10.43 -30.76
N ALA A 28 11.13 -10.81 -30.29
CA ALA A 28 11.26 -11.48 -29.00
C ALA A 28 10.80 -10.45 -27.95
N ALA A 29 9.52 -10.51 -27.60
CA ALA A 29 9.02 -9.84 -26.43
C ALA A 29 9.87 -10.34 -25.26
N CYS A 30 10.51 -9.41 -24.56
CA CYS A 30 11.07 -9.68 -23.24
C CYS A 30 9.89 -9.99 -22.31
N VAL A 31 9.38 -11.23 -22.35
CA VAL A 31 8.53 -11.73 -21.29
C VAL A 31 9.48 -11.96 -20.13
N GLY A 32 9.58 -10.97 -19.25
CA GLY A 32 10.22 -11.16 -17.96
C GLY A 32 9.47 -12.27 -17.26
N ASP A 33 10.14 -13.38 -17.01
CA ASP A 33 9.60 -14.42 -16.16
C ASP A 33 9.38 -13.80 -14.78
N VAL A 34 8.12 -13.75 -14.35
CA VAL A 34 7.79 -13.40 -12.98
C VAL A 34 8.11 -14.63 -12.16
N SER A 35 9.35 -14.70 -11.69
CA SER A 35 9.88 -15.88 -10.99
C SER A 35 9.25 -16.10 -9.60
N ASP A 36 8.47 -15.12 -9.14
CA ASP A 36 7.71 -15.18 -7.90
C ASP A 36 6.40 -14.39 -8.05
N PRO A 37 5.34 -15.00 -8.59
CA PRO A 37 4.03 -14.36 -8.73
C PRO A 37 3.37 -14.08 -7.37
N ASP A 38 3.73 -14.85 -6.33
CA ASP A 38 3.15 -14.73 -5.00
C ASP A 38 3.61 -13.44 -4.30
N ARG A 39 4.84 -12.96 -4.59
CA ARG A 39 5.33 -11.63 -4.18
C ARG A 39 4.40 -10.48 -4.60
N PHE A 40 3.67 -10.62 -5.70
CA PHE A 40 2.77 -9.55 -6.18
C PHE A 40 1.41 -9.57 -5.49
N GLY A 41 1.12 -10.60 -4.68
CA GLY A 41 -0.16 -10.84 -4.06
C GLY A 41 -1.26 -11.13 -5.09
N ASP A 42 -2.31 -11.84 -4.67
CA ASP A 42 -3.54 -11.99 -5.45
C ASP A 42 -4.39 -10.70 -5.47
N GLY A 43 -3.90 -9.65 -4.80
CA GLY A 43 -4.63 -8.42 -4.58
C GLY A 43 -5.79 -8.60 -3.60
N THR A 44 -5.77 -9.62 -2.73
CA THR A 44 -6.69 -9.79 -1.61
C THR A 44 -6.05 -9.33 -0.30
N TYR A 45 -4.74 -9.52 -0.13
CA TYR A 45 -3.97 -9.14 1.07
C TYR A 45 -2.74 -8.29 0.72
N CYS A 46 -2.18 -7.63 1.73
CA CYS A 46 -0.86 -7.03 1.62
C CYS A 46 0.23 -8.12 1.43
N PRO A 47 1.21 -7.93 0.53
CA PRO A 47 2.32 -8.86 0.38
C PRO A 47 3.10 -9.06 1.69
N GLU A 48 3.58 -10.28 1.96
CA GLU A 48 4.30 -10.60 3.20
C GLU A 48 5.62 -9.83 3.35
N ASP A 49 6.24 -9.42 2.24
CA ASP A 49 7.47 -8.63 2.22
C ASP A 49 7.21 -7.12 2.12
N PHE A 50 5.98 -6.69 2.38
CA PHE A 50 5.63 -5.28 2.40
C PHE A 50 6.10 -4.61 3.70
N GLU A 51 6.98 -3.63 3.55
CA GLU A 51 7.51 -2.83 4.65
C GLU A 51 6.70 -1.53 4.77
N ILE A 52 5.94 -1.37 5.85
CA ILE A 52 5.09 -0.19 6.07
C ILE A 52 5.93 1.09 6.20
N GLU A 53 7.12 0.97 6.79
CA GLU A 53 8.11 2.02 6.94
C GLU A 53 8.49 2.60 5.58
N THR A 54 8.75 1.71 4.61
CA THR A 54 9.13 2.10 3.25
C THR A 54 7.98 2.84 2.55
N LEU A 55 6.72 2.46 2.82
CA LEU A 55 5.56 3.19 2.32
C LEU A 55 5.55 4.63 2.86
N PHE A 56 5.68 4.80 4.18
CA PHE A 56 5.66 6.12 4.80
C PHE A 56 6.80 7.01 4.33
N GLU A 57 8.02 6.49 4.22
CA GLU A 57 9.16 7.21 3.67
C GLU A 57 8.90 7.70 2.24
N ARG A 58 8.38 6.82 1.37
CA ARG A 58 8.21 7.14 -0.06
C ARG A 58 6.99 8.00 -0.35
N ARG A 59 5.91 7.84 0.42
CA ARG A 59 4.60 8.43 0.12
C ARG A 59 4.22 9.58 1.02
N CYS A 60 4.69 9.59 2.28
CA CYS A 60 4.23 10.54 3.29
C CYS A 60 5.31 11.56 3.67
N ALA A 61 6.58 11.13 3.66
CA ALA A 61 7.71 12.02 3.91
C ALA A 61 8.08 12.90 2.70
N GLY A 62 7.62 12.51 1.50
CA GLY A 62 7.86 13.23 0.26
C GLY A 62 7.40 14.69 0.35
N GLY A 63 8.22 15.61 -0.16
CA GLY A 63 7.94 17.06 -0.08
C GLY A 63 8.14 17.69 1.30
N ALA A 64 8.68 16.95 2.27
CA ALA A 64 8.88 17.39 3.65
C ALA A 64 7.54 17.80 4.31
N CYS A 65 6.59 16.86 4.38
CA CYS A 65 5.33 17.06 5.12
C CYS A 65 5.23 16.22 6.39
N HIS A 66 5.74 14.99 6.42
CA HIS A 66 5.72 14.13 7.63
C HIS A 66 7.09 13.51 7.90
N GLY A 67 8.14 14.34 7.87
CA GLY A 67 9.52 13.92 8.14
C GLY A 67 10.13 14.65 9.33
N ALA A 68 11.33 14.23 9.75
CA ALA A 68 12.03 14.78 10.92
C ALA A 68 12.14 16.33 10.93
N ASP A 69 12.39 16.93 9.76
CA ASP A 69 12.57 18.38 9.62
C ASP A 69 11.26 19.12 9.25
N ALA A 70 10.18 18.38 8.98
CA ALA A 70 8.90 18.94 8.62
C ALA A 70 7.76 18.02 9.05
N VAL A 71 7.19 18.36 10.21
CA VAL A 71 6.20 17.59 10.95
C VAL A 71 4.81 18.21 10.81
N ALA A 72 4.21 18.16 9.62
CA ALA A 72 2.83 18.58 9.43
C ALA A 72 1.93 17.78 10.39
N GLY A 73 1.02 18.50 11.07
CA GLY A 73 0.22 17.91 12.14
C GLY A 73 1.06 17.34 13.29
N ASN A 74 2.28 17.86 13.49
CA ASN A 74 3.24 17.45 14.52
C ASN A 74 3.62 15.95 14.45
N LEU A 75 3.61 15.37 13.24
CA LEU A 75 3.81 13.94 13.04
C LEU A 75 5.02 13.64 12.14
N ASP A 76 5.99 12.92 12.71
CA ASP A 76 7.17 12.38 12.02
C ASP A 76 7.00 10.87 11.78
N LEU A 77 6.97 10.48 10.49
CA LEU A 77 6.76 9.11 10.05
C LEU A 77 8.04 8.40 9.56
N VAL A 78 9.21 9.04 9.65
CA VAL A 78 10.46 8.47 9.10
C VAL A 78 11.56 8.25 10.13
N SER A 79 11.57 9.01 11.22
CA SER A 79 12.55 8.76 12.27
C SER A 79 12.26 7.43 12.98
N PRO A 80 13.29 6.75 13.54
CA PRO A 80 13.10 5.55 14.35
C PRO A 80 12.01 5.72 15.41
N GLY A 81 11.23 4.66 15.65
CA GLY A 81 10.11 4.66 16.59
C GLY A 81 8.88 5.44 16.09
N PHE A 82 8.60 5.40 14.78
CA PHE A 82 7.46 6.11 14.19
C PHE A 82 6.11 5.55 14.66
N ALA A 83 6.02 4.24 14.93
CA ALA A 83 4.79 3.59 15.34
C ALA A 83 4.32 4.10 16.72
N GLU A 84 5.24 4.29 17.66
CA GLU A 84 4.99 4.79 19.01
C GLU A 84 4.42 6.22 19.03
N ARG A 85 4.64 6.98 17.95
CA ARG A 85 4.08 8.33 17.79
C ARG A 85 2.64 8.33 17.25
N MET A 86 2.12 7.18 16.84
CA MET A 86 0.78 7.04 16.27
C MET A 86 -0.13 6.11 17.08
N ILE A 87 0.41 5.01 17.60
CA ILE A 87 -0.39 3.99 18.27
C ILE A 87 -0.96 4.55 19.59
N GLY A 88 -2.29 4.61 19.68
CA GLY A 88 -3.01 5.16 20.84
C GLY A 88 -2.90 6.68 21.00
N VAL A 89 -2.26 7.39 20.08
CA VAL A 89 -2.02 8.83 20.17
C VAL A 89 -3.19 9.62 19.57
N ARG A 90 -3.65 10.68 20.24
CA ARG A 90 -4.71 11.56 19.70
C ARG A 90 -4.19 12.41 18.54
N SER A 91 -5.04 12.64 17.55
CA SER A 91 -4.74 13.56 16.44
C SER A 91 -4.77 15.02 16.91
N GLU A 92 -3.76 15.81 16.52
CA GLU A 92 -3.76 17.26 16.72
C GLU A 92 -4.68 18.00 15.75
N ILE A 93 -5.02 17.38 14.61
CA ILE A 93 -5.84 17.99 13.56
C ILE A 93 -7.33 17.64 13.73
N CYS A 94 -7.62 16.48 14.32
CA CYS A 94 -8.97 15.98 14.53
C CYS A 94 -9.12 15.52 15.97
N ASP A 95 -9.61 16.43 16.81
CA ASP A 95 -9.70 16.26 18.25
C ASP A 95 -10.35 14.93 18.68
N TRP A 96 -11.40 14.48 18.02
CA TRP A 96 -12.12 13.25 18.33
C TRP A 96 -11.39 11.96 17.92
N ALA A 97 -10.35 12.03 17.10
CA ALA A 97 -9.75 10.86 16.47
C ALA A 97 -8.43 10.42 17.12
N THR A 98 -8.20 9.10 17.12
CA THR A 98 -6.92 8.46 17.46
C THR A 98 -6.16 8.16 16.16
N LEU A 99 -4.86 8.45 16.11
CA LEU A 99 -4.03 8.27 14.90
C LEU A 99 -4.04 6.81 14.44
N VAL A 100 -3.72 5.88 15.34
CA VAL A 100 -3.84 4.44 15.12
C VAL A 100 -4.48 3.79 16.35
N VAL A 101 -5.59 3.10 16.13
CA VAL A 101 -6.23 2.17 17.06
C VAL A 101 -5.76 0.77 16.66
N PRO A 102 -4.91 0.10 17.47
CA PRO A 102 -4.42 -1.23 17.14
C PRO A 102 -5.58 -2.21 16.92
N GLY A 103 -5.50 -3.03 15.86
CA GLY A 103 -6.55 -4.00 15.55
C GLY A 103 -7.85 -3.41 15.01
N ASN A 104 -7.92 -2.10 14.73
CA ASN A 104 -9.12 -1.47 14.18
C ASN A 104 -8.77 -0.33 13.22
N ALA A 105 -8.65 -0.66 11.93
CA ALA A 105 -8.35 0.30 10.88
C ALA A 105 -9.47 1.32 10.67
N GLU A 106 -10.73 0.92 10.75
CA GLU A 106 -11.87 1.83 10.55
C GLU A 106 -11.97 2.92 11.63
N GLU A 107 -11.54 2.65 12.86
CA GLU A 107 -11.44 3.65 13.93
C GLU A 107 -10.10 4.41 13.93
N SER A 108 -9.14 3.98 13.12
CA SER A 108 -7.83 4.62 13.00
C SER A 108 -7.87 5.80 12.03
N PHE A 109 -7.50 6.99 12.54
CA PHE A 109 -7.47 8.20 11.73
C PHE A 109 -6.49 8.09 10.55
N LEU A 110 -5.38 7.35 10.67
CA LEU A 110 -4.47 7.10 9.57
C LEU A 110 -5.19 6.51 8.35
N TYR A 111 -6.00 5.47 8.54
CA TYR A 111 -6.73 4.82 7.46
C TYR A 111 -7.83 5.73 6.88
N VAL A 112 -8.56 6.44 7.75
CA VAL A 112 -9.53 7.46 7.34
C VAL A 112 -8.85 8.56 6.51
N LYS A 113 -7.65 8.98 6.91
CA LYS A 113 -6.91 10.09 6.30
C LYS A 113 -6.38 9.75 4.90
N VAL A 114 -6.06 8.49 4.61
CA VAL A 114 -5.61 8.05 3.27
C VAL A 114 -6.75 7.64 2.33
N THR A 115 -7.98 7.52 2.84
CA THR A 115 -9.16 7.12 2.05
C THR A 115 -10.08 8.29 1.78
N ASN A 116 -10.77 8.79 2.79
CA ASN A 116 -11.77 9.85 2.65
C ASN A 116 -12.04 10.54 4.01
N PRO A 117 -11.13 11.43 4.46
CA PRO A 117 -11.33 12.16 5.70
C PRO A 117 -12.51 13.15 5.59
N PRO A 118 -13.19 13.47 6.71
CA PRO A 118 -14.10 14.60 6.76
C PRO A 118 -13.39 15.90 6.37
N LEU A 119 -14.08 16.81 5.68
CA LEU A 119 -13.48 18.10 5.28
C LEU A 119 -12.97 18.93 6.47
N SER A 120 -13.63 18.82 7.63
CA SER A 120 -13.18 19.45 8.89
C SER A 120 -11.83 18.94 9.39
N CYS A 121 -11.43 17.76 8.90
CA CYS A 121 -10.20 17.05 9.23
C CYS A 121 -9.13 17.19 8.14
N GLY A 122 -9.32 18.09 7.18
CA GLY A 122 -8.44 18.35 6.06
C GLY A 122 -8.61 17.36 4.90
N GLU A 123 -7.76 17.50 3.89
CA GLU A 123 -7.82 16.70 2.65
C GLU A 123 -7.21 15.29 2.81
N PRO A 124 -7.51 14.34 1.90
CA PRO A 124 -6.88 13.03 1.90
C PRO A 124 -5.35 13.12 1.72
N MET A 125 -4.61 12.23 2.36
CA MET A 125 -3.15 12.15 2.28
C MET A 125 -2.68 10.95 1.45
N PRO A 126 -1.56 11.08 0.71
CA PRO A 126 -0.86 12.34 0.44
C PRO A 126 -1.68 13.27 -0.48
N PRO A 127 -1.50 14.60 -0.42
CA PRO A 127 -2.31 15.56 -1.19
C PRO A 127 -2.11 15.42 -2.70
N VAL A 128 -0.94 14.90 -3.08
CA VAL A 128 -0.58 14.59 -4.47
C VAL A 128 -0.02 13.18 -4.50
N GLY A 129 -0.35 12.43 -5.55
CA GLY A 129 0.17 11.07 -5.72
C GLY A 129 -0.42 10.07 -4.74
N TYR A 130 -1.75 10.12 -4.55
CA TYR A 130 -2.55 9.23 -3.71
C TYR A 130 -2.06 7.78 -3.71
N LEU A 131 -2.28 7.12 -2.57
CA LEU A 131 -2.01 5.69 -2.45
C LEU A 131 -2.87 4.90 -3.45
N THR A 132 -2.26 3.86 -4.00
CA THR A 132 -2.98 2.84 -4.76
C THR A 132 -3.88 2.03 -3.82
N ASN A 133 -4.90 1.36 -4.37
CA ASN A 133 -5.76 0.47 -3.56
C ASN A 133 -4.98 -0.62 -2.83
N ASN A 134 -3.86 -1.09 -3.40
CA ASN A 134 -2.98 -2.07 -2.76
C ASN A 134 -2.26 -1.45 -1.56
N GLU A 135 -1.69 -0.25 -1.70
CA GLU A 135 -1.02 0.45 -0.59
C GLU A 135 -2.01 0.82 0.52
N VAL A 136 -3.22 1.28 0.18
CA VAL A 136 -4.29 1.54 1.17
C VAL A 136 -4.64 0.26 1.94
N ARG A 137 -4.72 -0.87 1.23
CA ARG A 137 -4.93 -2.17 1.89
C ARG A 137 -3.78 -2.52 2.82
N CYS A 138 -2.54 -2.31 2.39
CA CYS A 138 -1.39 -2.58 3.25
C CYS A 138 -1.37 -1.72 4.51
N VAL A 139 -1.80 -0.46 4.44
CA VAL A 139 -2.01 0.37 5.64
C VAL A 139 -3.07 -0.26 6.56
N ARG A 140 -4.20 -0.70 6.01
CA ARG A 140 -5.26 -1.37 6.78
C ARG A 140 -4.73 -2.64 7.44
N ASP A 141 -4.16 -3.55 6.66
CA ASP A 141 -3.69 -4.84 7.14
C ASP A 141 -2.56 -4.69 8.19
N TRP A 142 -1.70 -3.67 8.06
CA TRP A 142 -0.73 -3.31 9.08
C TRP A 142 -1.41 -2.92 10.41
N ILE A 143 -2.41 -2.03 10.38
CA ILE A 143 -3.15 -1.62 11.59
C ILE A 143 -3.84 -2.82 12.25
N GLU A 144 -4.50 -3.65 11.44
CA GLU A 144 -5.20 -4.86 11.90
C GLU A 144 -4.26 -5.88 12.54
N SER A 145 -2.99 -5.91 12.12
CA SER A 145 -1.98 -6.81 12.68
C SER A 145 -1.45 -6.37 14.06
N LEU A 146 -1.69 -5.12 14.47
CA LEU A 146 -1.24 -4.61 15.76
C LEU A 146 -2.08 -5.20 16.89
N ALA A 147 -1.42 -5.65 17.96
CA ALA A 147 -2.12 -6.10 19.16
C ALA A 147 -2.80 -4.91 19.85
N GLU A 148 -4.06 -5.09 20.25
CA GLU A 148 -4.70 -4.18 21.20
C GLU A 148 -3.83 -4.08 22.46
N PRO A 149 -3.57 -2.88 22.98
CA PRO A 149 -2.86 -2.76 24.25
C PRO A 149 -3.67 -3.53 25.30
N GLU A 150 -3.04 -4.51 25.96
CA GLU A 150 -3.72 -5.24 27.02
C GLU A 150 -4.25 -4.22 28.05
N PRO A 151 -5.52 -4.33 28.47
CA PRO A 151 -6.06 -3.38 29.42
C PRO A 151 -5.18 -3.39 30.66
N GLU A 152 -4.60 -2.22 31.00
CA GLU A 152 -3.77 -2.08 32.19
C GLU A 152 -4.53 -2.68 33.37
N ALA A 153 -3.98 -3.75 33.95
CA ALA A 153 -4.60 -4.38 35.11
C ALA A 153 -4.79 -3.29 36.18
N PRO A 154 -5.99 -3.21 36.80
CA PRO A 154 -6.23 -2.20 37.82
C PRO A 154 -5.15 -2.31 38.91
N PRO A 155 -4.68 -1.18 39.47
CA PRO A 155 -3.64 -1.20 40.50
C PRO A 155 -4.10 -2.15 41.60
N GLU A 156 -3.26 -3.13 41.89
CA GLU A 156 -3.50 -4.09 42.96
C GLU A 156 -3.72 -3.29 44.24
N ASP A 157 -4.92 -3.39 44.79
CA ASP A 157 -5.33 -2.77 46.05
C ASP A 157 -4.39 -3.32 47.13
N GLU A 158 -3.30 -2.59 47.39
CA GLU A 158 -2.42 -2.82 48.52
C GLU A 158 -3.26 -2.55 49.77
N GLY A 159 -3.91 -3.62 50.23
CA GLY A 159 -4.84 -3.62 51.34
C GLY A 159 -4.27 -2.84 52.51
N ASP A 160 -4.97 -1.76 52.85
CA ASP A 160 -4.84 -1.02 54.10
C ASP A 160 -5.04 -2.01 55.25
N ALA A 161 -3.91 -2.56 55.72
CA ALA A 161 -3.83 -3.33 56.94
C ALA A 161 -4.09 -2.38 58.11
N SER A 162 -5.37 -2.21 58.41
CA SER A 162 -5.86 -1.73 59.68
C SER A 162 -5.48 -2.74 60.78
N GLU A 163 -4.25 -2.65 61.27
CA GLU A 163 -3.90 -3.20 62.57
C GLU A 163 -4.27 -2.13 63.61
N GLY A 164 -5.49 -2.25 64.14
CA GLY A 164 -5.80 -1.71 65.45
C GLY A 164 -5.09 -2.53 66.52
N GLU A 165 -4.59 -1.87 67.55
CA GLU A 165 -4.78 -2.31 68.94
C GLU A 165 -4.42 -1.13 69.89
N GLU A 166 -5.40 -0.80 70.73
CA GLU A 166 -5.32 0.03 71.94
C GLU A 166 -4.41 -0.63 73.01
N PRO A 167 -4.11 -0.04 74.21
CA PRO A 167 -4.70 1.14 74.87
C PRO A 167 -3.72 2.24 75.34
#